data_AF-A0A2N6LNY0-F1
#
_entry.id   AF-A0A2N6LNY0-F1
#
_cell.length_a   1.000
_cell.length_b   1.000
_cell.length_c   1.000
_cell.angle_alpha   90.00
_cell.angle_beta   90.00
_cell.angle_gamma   90.00
#
_symmetry.space_group_name_H-M   'P 1'
#
loop_
_entity.id
_entity.type
_entity.pdbx_description
1 polymer ?
#
loop_
_entity_poly.entity_id
_entity_poly.type
_entity_poly.pdbx_seq_one_letter_code
_entity_poly.pdbx_strand_id
1 'polypeptide(L)'
;MQATQSELTLEKVNQAVDAILKTLGTPESELHSKALAAFASGDHQTVKRLAATNLSDYYCKALGYLGGALKLTPNTDTILAESARAAAEFVREKTLYQLGEAIAVALN
;
A
#
# COMPACT_ATOMS: atom_id res chain seq x y z
N MET A 1 -11.86 8.30 31.32
CA MET A 1 -10.41 8.18 31.06
C MET A 1 -10.14 8.89 29.75
N GLN A 2 -9.55 10.07 29.80
CA GLN A 2 -9.20 10.84 28.60
C GLN A 2 -8.06 10.06 27.93
N ALA A 3 -8.32 9.46 26.78
CA ALA A 3 -7.27 8.83 26.00
C ALA A 3 -6.23 9.92 25.71
N THR A 4 -5.02 9.75 26.24
CA THR A 4 -3.87 10.56 25.84
C THR A 4 -3.67 10.32 24.36
N GLN A 5 -4.26 11.19 23.55
CA GLN A 5 -4.09 11.18 22.11
C GLN A 5 -2.65 11.59 21.86
N SER A 6 -1.76 10.60 21.80
CA SER A 6 -0.34 10.84 21.59
C SER A 6 -0.21 11.54 20.25
N GLU A 7 0.49 12.67 20.22
CA GLU A 7 0.70 13.45 19.01
C GLU A 7 1.24 12.55 17.88
N LEU A 8 0.67 12.70 16.68
CA LEU A 8 1.08 11.98 15.50
C LEU A 8 2.37 12.61 14.98
N THR A 9 3.47 11.88 15.10
CA THR A 9 4.79 12.34 14.64
C THR A 9 5.14 11.73 13.28
N LEU A 10 6.04 12.39 12.54
CA LEU A 10 6.55 11.84 11.28
C LEU A 10 7.22 10.48 11.49
N GLU A 11 7.90 10.28 12.63
CA GLU A 11 8.50 9.00 12.99
C GLU A 11 7.47 7.88 13.07
N LYS A 12 6.35 8.09 13.79
CA LYS A 12 5.26 7.11 13.88
C LYS A 12 4.64 6.82 12.51
N VAL A 13 4.48 7.86 11.69
CA VAL A 13 3.95 7.71 10.33
C VAL A 13 4.90 6.91 9.45
N ASN A 14 6.21 7.14 9.52
CA ASN A 14 7.19 6.36 8.79
C ASN A 14 7.19 4.89 9.24
N GLN A 15 7.09 4.61 10.54
CA GLN A 15 6.96 3.23 11.03
C GLN A 15 5.70 2.54 10.49
N ALA A 16 4.58 3.26 10.39
CA ALA A 16 3.35 2.73 9.79
C ALA A 16 3.50 2.50 8.27
N VAL A 17 4.13 3.45 7.56
CA VAL A 17 4.46 3.32 6.14
C VAL A 17 5.32 2.08 5.90
N ASP A 18 6.37 1.87 6.69
CA ASP A 18 7.26 0.71 6.58
C ASP A 18 6.52 -0.61 6.78
N ALA A 19 5.61 -0.67 7.77
CA ALA A 19 4.79 -1.85 8.00
C ALA A 19 3.85 -2.16 6.82
N ILE A 20 3.28 -1.13 6.19
CA ILE A 20 2.43 -1.27 5.01
C ILE A 20 3.25 -1.71 3.79
N LEU A 21 4.42 -1.11 3.56
CA LEU A 21 5.32 -1.52 2.48
C LEU A 21 5.80 -2.96 2.64
N LYS A 22 6.13 -3.37 3.87
CA LYS A 22 6.47 -4.77 4.18
C LYS A 22 5.32 -5.73 3.85
N THR A 23 4.08 -5.31 4.09
CA THR A 23 2.88 -6.09 3.77
C THR A 23 2.65 -6.18 2.26
N LEU A 24 2.83 -5.08 1.52
CA LEU A 24 2.77 -5.07 0.05
C LEU A 24 3.78 -6.04 -0.57
N GLY A 25 4.94 -6.21 0.06
CA GLY A 25 5.94 -7.18 -0.36
C GLY A 25 6.56 -6.82 -1.71
N THR A 26 6.88 -7.83 -2.51
CA THR A 26 7.54 -7.65 -3.80
C THR A 26 6.55 -7.32 -4.92
N PRO A 27 6.87 -6.38 -5.82
CA PRO A 27 6.14 -6.16 -7.07
C PRO A 27 5.93 -7.47 -7.86
N GLU A 28 4.77 -7.60 -8.51
CA GLU A 28 4.42 -8.76 -9.37
C GLU A 28 4.26 -8.37 -10.85
N SER A 29 4.39 -7.08 -11.16
CA SER A 29 4.25 -6.54 -12.50
C SER A 29 5.19 -5.35 -12.72
N GLU A 30 5.37 -4.98 -13.99
CA GLU A 30 6.09 -3.75 -14.36
C GLU A 30 5.39 -2.51 -13.80
N LEU A 31 4.06 -2.51 -13.78
CA LEU A 31 3.26 -1.43 -13.19
C LEU A 31 3.57 -1.27 -11.69
N HIS A 32 3.59 -2.36 -10.93
CA HIS A 32 3.92 -2.34 -9.49
C HIS A 32 5.36 -1.85 -9.28
N SER A 33 6.28 -2.32 -10.11
CA SER A 33 7.70 -1.93 -10.04
C SER A 33 7.87 -0.43 -10.30
N LYS A 34 7.18 0.11 -11.30
CA LYS A 34 7.15 1.54 -11.61
C LYS A 34 6.54 2.36 -10.48
N ALA A 35 5.43 1.90 -9.90
CA ALA A 35 4.79 2.57 -8.77
C ALA A 35 5.68 2.59 -7.52
N LEU A 36 6.31 1.46 -7.19
CA LEU A 36 7.23 1.37 -6.05
C LEU A 36 8.46 2.25 -6.25
N ALA A 37 9.06 2.26 -7.45
CA ALA A 37 10.20 3.11 -7.75
C ALA A 37 9.85 4.60 -7.64
N ALA A 38 8.69 5.02 -8.15
CA ALA A 38 8.20 6.39 -8.02
C ALA A 38 7.93 6.76 -6.55
N PHE A 39 7.41 5.83 -5.74
CA PHE A 39 7.22 6.06 -4.31
C PHE A 39 8.57 6.24 -3.60
N ALA A 40 9.53 5.35 -3.85
CA ALA A 40 10.85 5.38 -3.22
C ALA A 40 11.67 6.63 -3.59
N SER A 41 11.47 7.20 -4.79
CA SER A 41 12.13 8.43 -5.22
C SER A 41 11.43 9.71 -4.75
N GLY A 42 10.31 9.60 -4.03
CA GLY A 42 9.50 10.74 -3.59
C GLY A 42 8.60 11.34 -4.67
N ASP A 43 8.50 10.73 -5.86
CA ASP A 43 7.58 11.13 -6.93
C ASP A 43 6.15 10.65 -6.65
N HIS A 44 5.57 11.17 -5.57
CA HIS A 44 4.22 10.82 -5.14
C HIS A 44 3.14 11.24 -6.15
N GLN A 45 3.42 12.19 -7.06
CA GLN A 45 2.48 12.60 -8.09
C GLN A 45 2.32 11.51 -9.15
N THR A 46 3.42 10.91 -9.60
CA THR A 46 3.37 9.75 -10.50
C THR A 46 2.64 8.59 -9.86
N VAL A 47 2.93 8.26 -8.60
CA VAL A 47 2.23 7.19 -7.88
C VAL A 47 0.71 7.42 -7.85
N LYS A 48 0.27 8.64 -7.52
CA LYS A 48 -1.15 9.00 -7.51
C LYS A 48 -1.81 8.89 -8.88
N ARG A 49 -1.11 9.26 -9.95
CA ARG A 49 -1.61 9.09 -11.32
C ARG A 49 -1.76 7.62 -11.68
N LEU A 50 -0.77 6.80 -11.37
CA LEU A 50 -0.83 5.35 -11.59
C LEU A 50 -2.01 4.73 -10.84
N ALA A 51 -2.24 5.10 -9.57
CA ALA A 51 -3.41 4.66 -8.82
C ALA A 51 -4.74 5.13 -9.45
N ALA A 52 -4.81 6.37 -9.92
CA ALA A 52 -6.01 6.95 -10.51
C ALA A 52 -6.37 6.36 -11.89
N THR A 53 -5.39 5.84 -12.63
CA THR A 53 -5.63 5.22 -13.95
C THR A 53 -5.71 3.70 -13.90
N ASN A 54 -5.39 3.07 -12.78
CA ASN A 54 -5.42 1.62 -12.57
C ASN A 54 -6.29 1.30 -11.34
N LEU A 55 -7.59 1.60 -11.43
CA LEU A 55 -8.51 1.65 -10.28
C LEU A 55 -8.69 0.31 -9.54
N SER A 56 -8.49 -0.81 -10.22
CA SER A 56 -8.57 -2.16 -9.64
C SER A 56 -7.23 -2.66 -9.07
N ASP A 57 -6.14 -1.93 -9.28
CA ASP A 57 -4.80 -2.34 -8.87
C ASP A 57 -4.55 -1.91 -7.41
N TYR A 58 -4.71 -2.86 -6.49
CA TYR A 58 -4.56 -2.60 -5.06
C TYR A 58 -3.13 -2.23 -4.64
N TYR A 59 -2.12 -2.67 -5.38
CA TYR A 59 -0.72 -2.32 -5.12
C TYR A 59 -0.50 -0.81 -5.38
N CYS A 60 -0.93 -0.36 -6.56
CA CYS A 60 -0.91 1.05 -6.94
C CYS A 60 -1.78 1.90 -6.01
N LYS A 61 -2.97 1.41 -5.65
CA LYS A 61 -3.88 2.09 -4.71
C LYS A 61 -3.23 2.29 -3.33
N ALA A 62 -2.58 1.26 -2.79
CA ALA A 62 -1.90 1.35 -1.50
C ALA A 62 -0.81 2.42 -1.50
N LEU A 63 0.08 2.40 -2.51
CA LEU A 63 1.14 3.41 -2.66
C LEU A 63 0.59 4.81 -2.94
N GLY A 64 -0.50 4.93 -3.71
CA GLY A 64 -1.17 6.18 -4.04
C GLY A 64 -1.68 6.92 -2.80
N TYR A 65 -2.21 6.18 -1.82
CA TYR A 65 -2.55 6.73 -0.51
C TYR A 65 -1.29 7.16 0.26
N LEU A 66 -0.27 6.30 0.39
CA LEU A 66 0.93 6.60 1.19
C LEU A 66 1.61 7.92 0.79
N GLY A 67 1.62 8.28 -0.49
CA GLY A 67 2.18 9.55 -0.94
C GLY A 67 1.51 10.81 -0.34
N GLY A 68 0.34 10.66 0.31
CA GLY A 68 -0.30 11.70 1.12
C GLY A 68 0.01 11.65 2.61
N ALA A 69 0.38 10.50 3.17
CA ALA A 69 0.55 10.30 4.61
C ALA A 69 1.74 11.10 5.18
N LEU A 70 2.82 11.20 4.40
CA LEU A 70 4.08 11.85 4.77
C LEU A 70 3.97 13.38 4.98
N LYS A 71 2.82 13.98 4.68
CA LYS A 71 2.56 15.41 4.86
C LYS A 71 1.98 15.79 6.22
N LEU A 72 1.73 14.82 7.11
CA LEU A 72 1.12 15.02 8.44
C LEU A 72 -0.13 15.92 8.40
N THR A 73 -1.11 15.51 7.61
CA THR A 73 -2.39 16.23 7.51
C THR A 73 -3.39 15.70 8.52
N PRO A 74 -4.51 16.41 8.80
CA PRO A 74 -5.61 15.86 9.60
C PRO A 74 -6.17 14.53 9.07
N ASN A 75 -5.93 14.21 7.79
CA ASN A 75 -6.36 12.98 7.15
C ASN A 75 -5.32 11.86 7.21
N THR A 76 -4.16 12.04 7.88
CA THR A 76 -3.09 11.03 7.85
C THR A 76 -3.56 9.67 8.39
N ASP A 77 -4.36 9.63 9.45
CA ASP A 77 -4.92 8.37 9.95
C ASP A 77 -5.81 7.68 8.91
N THR A 78 -6.68 8.43 8.23
CA THR A 78 -7.51 7.93 7.13
C THR A 78 -6.65 7.40 5.98
N ILE A 79 -5.60 8.12 5.61
CA ILE A 79 -4.68 7.73 4.54
C ILE A 79 -3.95 6.43 4.89
N LEU A 80 -3.44 6.30 6.12
CA LEU A 80 -2.79 5.07 6.59
C LEU A 80 -3.76 3.91 6.60
N ALA A 81 -5.00 4.11 7.08
CA ALA A 81 -6.03 3.08 7.09
C ALA A 81 -6.41 2.60 5.68
N GLU A 82 -6.63 3.52 4.74
CA GLU A 82 -6.97 3.17 3.36
C GLU A 82 -5.80 2.49 2.63
N SER A 83 -4.57 2.93 2.90
CA SER A 83 -3.38 2.28 2.35
C SER A 83 -3.20 0.86 2.89
N ALA A 84 -3.35 0.66 4.20
CA ALA A 84 -3.22 -0.65 4.83
C ALA A 84 -4.29 -1.63 4.32
N ARG A 85 -5.54 -1.18 4.14
CA ARG A 85 -6.61 -2.00 3.54
C ARG A 85 -6.28 -2.39 2.12
N ALA A 86 -5.80 -1.46 1.30
CA ALA A 86 -5.40 -1.77 -0.07
C ALA A 86 -4.23 -2.77 -0.12
N ALA A 87 -3.22 -2.62 0.76
CA ALA A 87 -2.14 -3.59 0.87
C ALA A 87 -2.65 -5.00 1.25
N ALA A 88 -3.59 -5.09 2.19
CA ALA A 88 -4.21 -6.36 2.58
C ALA A 88 -5.01 -7.00 1.44
N GLU A 89 -5.77 -6.21 0.66
CA GLU A 89 -6.50 -6.73 -0.51
C GLU A 89 -5.54 -7.27 -1.57
N PHE A 90 -4.44 -6.57 -1.87
CA PHE A 90 -3.42 -7.06 -2.79
C PHE A 90 -2.87 -8.43 -2.35
N VAL A 91 -2.49 -8.56 -1.07
CA VAL A 91 -1.99 -9.84 -0.53
C VAL A 91 -3.05 -10.93 -0.58
N ARG A 92 -4.32 -10.61 -0.30
CA ARG A 92 -5.43 -11.57 -0.38
C ARG A 92 -5.57 -12.11 -1.80
N GLU A 93 -5.61 -11.24 -2.81
CA GLU A 93 -5.74 -11.63 -4.22
C GLU A 93 -4.56 -12.49 -4.68
N LYS A 94 -3.34 -12.05 -4.39
CA LYS A 94 -2.11 -12.80 -4.65
C LYS A 94 -2.15 -14.19 -4.02
N THR A 95 -2.52 -14.27 -2.74
CA THR A 95 -2.55 -15.54 -2.01
C THR A 95 -3.59 -16.50 -2.60
N LEU A 96 -4.78 -16.00 -2.94
CA LEU A 96 -5.83 -16.81 -3.57
C LEU A 96 -5.39 -17.33 -4.94
N TYR A 97 -4.75 -16.49 -5.75
CA TYR A 97 -4.21 -16.88 -7.06
C TYR A 97 -3.17 -17.99 -6.92
N GLN A 98 -2.17 -17.80 -6.05
CA GLN A 98 -1.10 -18.77 -5.82
C GLN A 98 -1.63 -20.13 -5.30
N LEU A 99 -2.59 -20.11 -4.39
CA LEU A 99 -3.24 -21.33 -3.89
C LEU A 99 -4.03 -22.02 -5.00
N GLY A 100 -4.76 -21.26 -5.83
CA GLY A 100 -5.50 -21.80 -6.97
C GLY A 100 -4.59 -22.53 -7.95
N GLU A 101 -3.48 -21.88 -8.34
CA GLU A 101 -2.45 -22.48 -9.22
C GLU A 101 -1.85 -23.74 -8.60
N ALA A 102 -1.45 -23.69 -7.32
CA ALA A 102 -0.87 -24.84 -6.63
C ALA A 102 -1.84 -26.04 -6.56
N ILE A 103 -3.12 -25.79 -6.29
CA ILE A 103 -4.16 -26.82 -6.28
C ILE A 103 -4.37 -27.38 -7.70
N ALA A 104 -4.43 -26.52 -8.72
CA ALA A 104 -4.58 -26.95 -10.10
C ALA A 104 -3.41 -27.84 -10.57
N VAL A 105 -2.18 -27.53 -10.16
CA VAL A 105 -1.00 -28.37 -10.42
C VAL A 105 -1.05 -29.70 -9.65
N ALA A 106 -1.60 -29.70 -8.43
CA ALA A 106 -1.67 -30.92 -7.62
C ALA A 106 -2.77 -31.90 -8.05
N LEU A 107 -3.82 -31.40 -8.73
CA LEU A 107 -4.99 -32.19 -9.13
C LEU A 107 -5.01 -32.59 -10.62
N ASN A 108 -4.13 -32.04 -11.45
CA ASN A 108 -3.96 -32.38 -12.87
C ASN A 108 -2.63 -33.12 -13.10
#